data_AF-A0A3N2HVD8-F1
#
_entry.id   AF-A0A3N2HVD8-F1
#
_cell.length_a   1.000
_cell.length_b   1.000
_cell.length_c   1.000
_cell.angle_alpha   90.00
_cell.angle_beta   90.00
_cell.angle_gamma   90.00
#
_symmetry.space_group_name_H-M   'P 1'
#
loop_
_entity.id
_entity.type
_entity.pdbx_description
1 polymer ?
#
loop_
_entity_poly.entity_id
_entity_poly.type
_entity_poly.pdbx_seq_one_letter_code
_entity_poly.pdbx_strand_id
1 'polypeptide(L)'
;MATSSTKATTEKTDDKAATVESPAIPDETKLDSSVEKPSTTAPGDGPADTTDPTETASSVTPSPDATALAVGTVNAVVPTTKPAAKASKAKARTERYKATKPDGSEVMVQRNIDTGATEVVD
;
A
#
# COMPACT_ATOMS: atom_id res chain seq x y z
N MET A 1 7.08 -45.35 -47.06
CA MET A 1 5.77 -44.68 -47.17
C MET A 1 4.71 -45.59 -46.59
N ALA A 2 4.10 -45.23 -45.47
CA ALA A 2 2.82 -45.77 -45.00
C ALA A 2 2.30 -44.86 -43.87
N THR A 3 1.15 -44.25 -44.11
CA THR A 3 0.32 -43.46 -43.19
C THR A 3 -0.65 -44.38 -42.44
N SER A 4 -1.02 -44.07 -41.20
CA SER A 4 -2.19 -44.55 -40.41
C SER A 4 -2.11 -43.88 -39.02
N SER A 5 -2.88 -42.87 -38.60
CA SER A 5 -4.32 -42.64 -38.42
C SER A 5 -5.00 -43.45 -37.29
N THR A 6 -5.95 -42.77 -36.60
CA THR A 6 -6.86 -43.18 -35.49
C THR A 6 -6.26 -43.17 -34.07
N LYS A 7 -6.89 -42.65 -33.00
CA LYS A 7 -8.33 -42.65 -32.66
C LYS A 7 -8.63 -41.68 -31.49
N ALA A 8 -9.75 -40.96 -31.57
CA ALA A 8 -10.37 -40.26 -30.44
C ALA A 8 -11.12 -41.27 -29.55
N THR A 9 -11.06 -41.12 -28.23
CA THR A 9 -12.02 -41.72 -27.30
C THR A 9 -12.22 -40.77 -26.13
N THR A 10 -13.46 -40.30 -26.04
CA THR A 10 -14.04 -39.44 -25.02
C THR A 10 -14.26 -40.25 -23.74
N GLU A 11 -13.92 -39.70 -22.59
CA GLU A 11 -14.52 -40.10 -21.31
C GLU A 11 -14.94 -38.83 -20.55
N LYS A 12 -16.16 -38.91 -20.01
CA LYS A 12 -17.02 -37.83 -19.55
C LYS A 12 -17.03 -37.91 -18.03
N THR A 13 -16.68 -36.82 -17.34
CA THR A 13 -16.95 -36.67 -15.90
C THR A 13 -17.16 -35.19 -15.59
N ASP A 14 -18.44 -34.89 -15.40
CA ASP A 14 -19.02 -33.91 -14.48
C ASP A 14 -18.50 -32.47 -14.43
N ASP A 15 -19.40 -31.57 -14.84
CA ASP A 15 -19.86 -30.42 -14.06
C ASP A 15 -19.00 -30.04 -12.84
N LYS A 16 -18.01 -29.20 -13.09
CA LYS A 16 -17.94 -27.94 -12.36
C LYS A 16 -17.23 -26.95 -13.27
N ALA A 17 -18.01 -26.04 -13.85
CA ALA A 17 -17.47 -24.78 -14.31
C ALA A 17 -16.67 -24.21 -13.14
N ALA A 18 -15.34 -24.33 -13.20
CA ALA A 18 -14.48 -23.46 -12.44
C ALA A 18 -14.75 -22.10 -13.05
N THR A 19 -15.72 -21.40 -12.45
CA THR A 19 -15.84 -19.95 -12.54
C THR A 19 -14.42 -19.47 -12.32
N VAL A 20 -13.77 -19.09 -13.41
CA VAL A 20 -12.55 -18.32 -13.37
C VAL A 20 -13.05 -17.00 -12.82
N GLU A 21 -13.09 -16.88 -11.50
CA GLU A 21 -13.37 -15.61 -10.85
C GLU A 21 -12.33 -14.67 -11.43
N SER A 22 -12.79 -13.77 -12.29
CA SER A 22 -12.03 -12.61 -12.70
C SER A 22 -11.40 -12.06 -11.43
N PRO A 23 -10.08 -11.91 -11.34
CA PRO A 23 -9.45 -11.44 -10.12
C PRO A 23 -10.17 -10.15 -9.76
N ALA A 24 -10.85 -10.17 -8.61
CA ALA A 24 -11.45 -8.96 -8.08
C ALA A 24 -10.31 -7.94 -8.05
N ILE A 25 -10.47 -6.85 -8.81
CA ILE A 25 -9.49 -5.78 -8.78
C ILE A 25 -9.49 -5.31 -7.33
N PRO A 26 -8.38 -5.44 -6.59
CA PRO A 26 -8.38 -5.04 -5.20
C PRO A 26 -8.62 -3.53 -5.15
N ASP A 27 -9.61 -3.11 -4.35
CA ASP A 27 -9.94 -1.70 -4.13
C ASP A 27 -8.79 -0.93 -3.42
N GLU A 28 -7.88 -1.67 -2.78
CA GLU A 28 -6.72 -1.16 -2.04
C GLU A 28 -5.50 -2.03 -2.36
N THR A 29 -4.37 -1.42 -2.75
CA THR A 29 -3.11 -2.12 -2.99
C THR A 29 -2.14 -1.87 -1.84
N LYS A 30 -1.47 -2.94 -1.40
CA LYS A 30 -0.54 -2.94 -0.25
C LYS A 30 0.76 -3.66 -0.59
N LEU A 31 1.82 -3.29 0.12
CA LEU A 31 3.12 -3.93 -0.02
C LEU A 31 3.11 -5.39 0.47
N ASP A 32 3.62 -6.30 -0.35
CA ASP A 32 3.80 -7.71 0.03
C ASP A 32 5.07 -7.90 0.88
N SER A 33 4.99 -8.79 1.86
CA SER A 33 6.10 -9.20 2.73
C SER A 33 6.98 -10.30 2.12
N SER A 34 6.51 -11.03 1.11
CA SER A 34 7.25 -12.11 0.46
C SER A 34 8.12 -11.58 -0.68
N VAL A 35 9.37 -12.04 -0.74
CA VAL A 35 10.32 -11.80 -1.84
C VAL A 35 10.46 -13.00 -2.78
N GLU A 36 9.69 -14.06 -2.50
CA GLU A 36 9.78 -15.35 -3.19
C GLU A 36 8.68 -15.52 -4.23
N LYS A 37 7.54 -14.86 -4.01
CA LYS A 37 6.35 -14.99 -4.84
C LYS A 37 6.19 -13.81 -5.80
N PRO A 38 5.36 -13.97 -6.85
CA PRO A 38 4.86 -12.84 -7.62
C PRO A 38 4.17 -11.81 -6.72
N SER A 39 4.28 -10.53 -7.07
CA SER A 39 3.56 -9.47 -6.37
C SER A 39 2.04 -9.59 -6.62
N THR A 40 1.23 -9.34 -5.59
CA THR A 40 -0.24 -9.44 -5.64
C THR A 40 -0.92 -8.09 -5.78
N THR A 41 -0.38 -7.20 -6.63
CA THR A 41 -0.92 -5.86 -6.87
C THR A 41 -2.06 -5.85 -7.90
N ALA A 42 -2.83 -4.76 -7.95
CA ALA A 42 -3.87 -4.59 -8.96
C ALA A 42 -3.28 -4.54 -10.38
N PRO A 43 -4.06 -4.92 -11.41
CA PRO A 43 -3.62 -4.75 -12.80
C PRO A 43 -3.24 -3.29 -13.11
N GLY A 44 -2.01 -3.08 -13.61
CA GLY A 44 -1.47 -1.75 -13.90
C GLY A 44 -0.70 -1.11 -12.75
N ASP A 45 -0.73 -1.73 -11.56
CA ASP A 45 -0.03 -1.28 -10.36
C ASP A 45 1.29 -2.05 -10.21
N GLY A 46 2.39 -1.32 -10.05
CA GLY A 46 3.72 -1.87 -9.86
C GLY A 46 3.88 -2.52 -8.48
N PRO A 47 4.89 -3.37 -8.29
CA PRO A 47 5.08 -4.13 -7.05
C PRO A 47 5.38 -3.29 -5.79
N ALA A 48 5.64 -1.98 -5.95
CA ALA A 48 5.88 -1.04 -4.87
C ALA A 48 4.76 0.01 -4.71
N ASP A 49 3.72 -0.09 -5.52
CA ASP A 49 2.62 0.84 -5.49
C ASP A 49 1.68 0.45 -4.33
N THR A 50 1.30 1.46 -3.55
CA THR A 50 0.43 1.33 -2.39
C THR A 50 -0.50 2.53 -2.34
N THR A 51 -1.75 2.28 -2.02
CA THR A 51 -2.76 3.34 -1.81
C THR A 51 -2.70 3.93 -0.41
N ASP A 52 -1.92 3.35 0.52
CA ASP A 52 -1.73 3.86 1.88
C ASP A 52 -0.60 4.91 1.91
N PRO A 53 -0.89 6.20 2.22
CA PRO A 53 0.12 7.26 2.26
C PRO A 53 1.14 7.09 3.42
N THR A 54 0.93 6.14 4.31
CA THR A 54 1.79 5.84 5.46
C THR A 54 2.68 4.62 5.26
N GLU A 55 2.37 3.76 4.29
CA GLU A 55 3.21 2.61 3.95
C GLU A 55 4.56 3.08 3.38
N THR A 56 5.63 2.45 3.86
CA THR A 56 6.98 2.71 3.37
C THR A 56 7.62 1.43 2.89
N ALA A 57 8.20 1.48 1.71
CA ALA A 57 8.85 0.37 1.05
C ALA A 57 10.37 0.42 1.22
N SER A 58 11.02 -0.73 1.32
CA SER A 58 12.48 -0.86 1.16
C SER A 58 12.81 -1.92 0.14
N SER A 59 13.82 -1.64 -0.68
CA SER A 59 14.32 -2.57 -1.68
C SER A 59 15.13 -3.68 -1.02
N VAL A 60 14.94 -4.90 -1.52
CA VAL A 60 15.62 -6.11 -1.06
C VAL A 60 16.05 -6.94 -2.25
N THR A 61 17.05 -7.80 -2.05
CA THR A 61 17.46 -8.76 -3.07
C THR A 61 16.33 -9.80 -3.25
N PRO A 62 15.74 -9.93 -4.45
CA PRO A 62 14.68 -10.91 -4.68
C PRO A 62 15.20 -12.35 -4.55
N SER A 63 14.34 -13.27 -4.09
CA SER A 63 14.67 -14.70 -4.00
C SER A 63 13.55 -15.53 -4.63
N PRO A 64 13.39 -15.48 -5.96
CA PRO A 64 12.20 -16.02 -6.64
C PRO A 64 12.08 -17.53 -6.48
N ASP A 65 10.87 -17.99 -6.18
CA ASP A 65 10.49 -19.39 -6.21
C ASP A 65 10.08 -19.84 -7.64
N ALA A 66 9.75 -21.12 -7.81
CA ALA A 66 9.35 -21.67 -9.10
C ALA A 66 8.10 -21.00 -9.69
N THR A 67 7.22 -20.44 -8.85
CA THR A 67 6.00 -19.74 -9.29
C THR A 67 6.31 -18.32 -9.77
N ALA A 68 7.18 -17.59 -9.07
CA ALA A 68 7.70 -16.29 -9.51
C ALA A 68 8.46 -16.38 -10.84
N LEU A 69 9.27 -17.43 -11.01
CA LEU A 69 9.96 -17.70 -12.27
C LEU A 69 9.00 -18.02 -13.42
N ALA A 70 7.92 -18.76 -13.16
CA ALA A 70 6.92 -19.11 -14.17
C ALA A 70 6.07 -17.92 -14.64
N VAL A 71 5.71 -17.01 -13.71
CA VAL A 71 4.96 -15.79 -14.02
C VAL A 71 5.87 -14.67 -14.55
N GLY A 72 7.19 -14.79 -14.35
CA GLY A 72 8.18 -13.81 -14.80
C GLY A 72 8.19 -12.53 -13.96
N THR A 73 7.57 -12.55 -12.78
CA THR A 73 7.51 -11.41 -11.86
C THR A 73 7.90 -11.88 -10.46
N VAL A 74 8.73 -11.09 -9.79
CA VAL A 74 9.14 -11.33 -8.40
C VAL A 74 9.07 -10.03 -7.64
N ASN A 75 8.65 -10.11 -6.39
CA ASN A 75 8.68 -8.95 -5.52
C ASN A 75 10.12 -8.60 -5.09
N ALA A 76 10.48 -7.33 -5.23
CA ALA A 76 11.80 -6.80 -4.87
C ALA A 76 11.73 -5.76 -3.75
N VAL A 77 10.54 -5.58 -3.15
CA VAL A 77 10.24 -4.51 -2.21
C VAL A 77 9.45 -5.09 -1.06
N VAL A 78 9.84 -4.77 0.17
CA VAL A 78 9.11 -5.20 1.37
C VAL A 78 8.62 -4.00 2.16
N PRO A 79 7.49 -4.14 2.89
CA PRO A 79 7.04 -3.12 3.82
C PRO A 79 8.10 -2.93 4.91
N THR A 80 8.29 -1.67 5.25
CA THR A 80 9.14 -1.25 6.35
C THR A 80 8.36 -0.36 7.29
N THR A 81 8.71 -0.41 8.57
CA THR A 81 8.13 0.48 9.56
C THR A 81 8.76 1.85 9.43
N LYS A 82 7.97 2.86 9.05
CA LYS A 82 8.38 4.26 9.15
C LYS A 82 8.67 4.58 10.62
N PRO A 83 9.88 5.03 10.98
CA PRO A 83 10.14 5.50 12.33
C PRO A 83 9.22 6.68 12.62
N ALA A 84 8.51 6.64 13.76
CA ALA A 84 7.77 7.81 14.22
C ALA A 84 8.71 9.01 14.27
N ALA A 85 8.30 10.13 13.67
CA ALA A 85 9.10 11.33 13.68
C ALA A 85 9.41 11.69 15.14
N LYS A 86 10.71 11.76 15.48
CA LYS A 86 11.11 12.16 16.83
C LYS A 86 10.58 13.57 17.06
N ALA A 87 9.74 13.74 18.07
CA ALA A 87 9.30 15.06 18.50
C ALA A 87 10.54 15.93 18.75
N SER A 88 10.53 17.15 18.19
CA SER A 88 11.62 18.10 18.38
C SER A 88 11.84 18.36 19.87
N LYS A 89 13.09 18.28 20.33
CA LYS A 89 13.47 18.66 21.70
C LYS A 89 13.61 20.18 21.87
N ALA A 90 13.51 20.94 20.77
CA ALA A 90 13.55 22.39 20.85
C ALA A 90 12.31 22.92 21.56
N LYS A 91 12.45 24.02 22.29
CA LYS A 91 11.27 24.75 22.80
C LYS A 91 10.40 25.12 21.60
N ALA A 92 9.12 24.79 21.67
CA ALA A 92 8.16 25.16 20.65
C ALA A 92 8.15 26.68 20.47
N ARG A 93 8.19 27.12 19.22
CA ARG A 93 8.03 28.54 18.88
C ARG A 93 6.56 28.88 18.98
N THR A 94 6.21 29.75 19.92
CA THR A 94 4.83 30.18 20.14
C THR A 94 4.67 31.66 19.86
N GLU A 95 3.61 32.01 19.14
CA GLU A 95 3.17 33.38 18.90
C GLU A 95 1.94 33.66 19.76
N ARG A 96 1.88 34.85 20.38
CA ARG A 96 0.72 35.30 21.16
C ARG A 96 0.14 36.57 20.54
N TYR A 97 -1.15 36.56 20.24
CA TYR A 97 -1.85 37.71 19.67
C TYR A 97 -3.27 37.82 20.22
N LYS A 98 -3.81 39.05 20.18
CA LYS A 98 -5.20 39.33 20.52
C LYS A 98 -6.10 38.99 19.35
N ALA A 99 -7.18 38.28 19.60
CA ALA A 99 -8.24 38.00 18.63
C ALA A 99 -9.59 38.42 19.20
N THR A 100 -10.46 38.95 18.36
CA THR A 100 -11.82 39.33 18.75
C THR A 100 -12.75 38.13 18.57
N LYS A 101 -13.48 37.77 19.62
CA LYS A 101 -14.54 36.76 19.57
C LYS A 101 -15.75 37.28 18.76
N PRO A 102 -16.64 36.39 18.31
CA PRO A 102 -17.90 36.80 17.67
C PRO A 102 -18.80 37.67 18.55
N ASP A 103 -18.66 37.60 19.87
CA ASP A 103 -19.38 38.43 20.85
C ASP A 103 -18.78 39.84 21.05
N GLY A 104 -17.67 40.15 20.38
CA GLY A 104 -16.96 41.42 20.46
C GLY A 104 -15.92 41.52 21.59
N SER A 105 -15.77 40.51 22.46
CA SER A 105 -14.73 40.49 23.49
C SER A 105 -13.36 40.09 22.92
N GLU A 106 -12.27 40.57 23.52
CA GLU A 106 -10.91 40.17 23.14
C GLU A 106 -10.47 38.90 23.89
N VAL A 107 -9.79 38.00 23.20
CA VAL A 107 -9.06 36.87 23.79
C VAL A 107 -7.61 36.87 23.36
N MET A 108 -6.75 36.37 24.25
CA MET A 108 -5.37 36.07 23.91
C MET A 108 -5.30 34.67 23.31
N VAL A 109 -4.73 34.57 22.13
CA VAL A 109 -4.54 33.31 21.39
C VAL A 109 -3.06 33.01 21.36
N GLN A 110 -2.70 31.78 21.73
CA GLN A 110 -1.36 31.26 21.54
C GLN A 110 -1.36 30.27 20.39
N ARG A 111 -0.53 30.54 19.39
CA ARG A 111 -0.32 29.66 18.24
C ARG A 111 1.07 29.04 18.33
N ASN A 112 1.15 27.71 18.27
CA ASN A 112 2.40 26.99 18.09
C ASN A 112 2.77 27.01 16.60
N ILE A 113 3.87 27.68 16.26
CA ILE A 113 4.34 27.83 14.87
C ILE A 113 4.84 26.49 14.32
N ASP A 114 5.35 25.60 15.17
CA ASP A 114 5.96 24.34 14.75
C ASP A 114 4.91 23.25 14.50
N THR A 115 3.79 23.25 15.23
CA THR A 115 2.71 22.25 15.08
C THR A 115 1.45 22.79 14.42
N GLY A 116 1.27 24.11 14.34
CA GLY A 116 0.02 24.74 13.91
C GLY A 116 -1.10 24.70 14.97
N ALA A 117 -0.87 24.07 16.13
CA ALA A 117 -1.85 24.02 17.21
C ALA A 117 -2.14 25.43 17.74
N THR A 118 -3.41 25.71 18.02
CA THR A 118 -3.86 27.01 18.50
C THR A 118 -4.71 26.82 19.75
N GLU A 119 -4.42 27.59 20.79
CA GLU A 119 -5.10 27.53 22.08
C GLU A 119 -5.47 28.94 22.53
N VAL A 120 -6.63 29.08 23.18
CA VAL A 120 -7.02 30.31 23.85
C VAL A 120 -6.40 30.30 25.24
N VAL A 121 -5.65 31.35 25.59
CA VAL A 121 -4.96 31.48 26.86
C VAL A 121 -5.43 32.77 27.49
N ASP A 122 -6.14 32.70 28.61
CA ASP A 122 -6.68 33.87 29.32
C ASP A 122 -5.58 34.75 29.94
#